data_AF-A0A359BCH1-F1
#
_entry.id   AF-A0A359BCH1-F1
#
_cell.length_a   1.000
_cell.length_b   1.000
_cell.length_c   1.000
_cell.angle_alpha   90.00
_cell.angle_beta   90.00
_cell.angle_gamma   90.00
#
_symmetry.space_group_name_H-M   'P 1'
#
loop_
_entity.id
_entity.type
_entity.pdbx_description
1 polymer ?
#
loop_
_entity_poly.entity_id
_entity_poly.type
_entity_poly.pdbx_seq_one_letter_code
_entity_poly.pdbx_strand_id
1 'polypeptide(L)' 'TTLYPHFENYSEDELHSFGINKSLSHVDFMIGSKDLNIVGETIDGKQVQIFKDGNWAF' A
#
# COMPACT_ATOMS: atom_id res chain seq x y z
N THR A 1 -1.49 11.65 -9.21
CA THR A 1 -0.90 10.35 -8.83
C THR A 1 -1.81 9.27 -9.36
N THR A 2 -1.34 8.37 -10.22
CA THR A 2 -2.19 7.34 -10.85
C THR A 2 -2.46 6.14 -9.94
N LEU A 3 -2.20 6.25 -8.63
CA LEU A 3 -2.32 5.17 -7.66
C LEU A 3 -3.78 4.82 -7.33
N TYR A 4 -4.69 5.80 -7.40
CA TYR A 4 -6.12 5.57 -7.25
C TYR A 4 -6.83 5.88 -8.58
N PRO A 5 -7.69 4.99 -9.09
CA PRO A 5 -8.37 5.21 -10.36
C PRO A 5 -9.14 6.54 -10.37
N HIS A 6 -8.95 7.34 -11.42
CA HIS A 6 -9.67 8.60 -11.64
C HIS A 6 -9.57 9.61 -10.48
N PHE A 7 -8.47 9.61 -9.72
CA PHE A 7 -8.30 10.43 -8.51
C PHE A 7 -8.59 11.92 -8.75
N GLU A 8 -8.33 12.41 -9.96
CA GLU A 8 -8.54 13.80 -10.40
C GLU A 8 -10.00 14.26 -10.38
N ASN A 9 -10.96 13.32 -10.36
CA ASN A 9 -12.39 13.63 -10.36
C ASN A 9 -12.98 13.76 -8.95
N TYR A 10 -12.19 13.52 -7.91
CA TYR A 10 -12.67 13.55 -6.52
C TYR A 10 -12.19 14.82 -5.80
N SER A 11 -13.05 15.32 -4.92
CA SER A 11 -12.72 16.35 -3.95
C SER A 11 -11.75 15.84 -2.89
N GLU A 12 -11.17 16.76 -2.11
CA GLU A 12 -10.27 16.40 -1.02
C GLU A 12 -10.96 15.55 0.06
N ASP A 13 -12.18 15.92 0.43
CA ASP A 13 -12.97 15.19 1.43
C ASP A 13 -13.27 13.75 0.98
N GLU A 14 -13.56 13.56 -0.32
CA GLU A 14 -13.76 12.22 -0.89
C GLU A 14 -12.48 11.39 -0.86
N LEU A 15 -11.34 11.97 -1.27
CA LEU A 15 -10.04 11.28 -1.21
C LEU A 15 -9.68 10.90 0.23
N HIS A 16 -9.93 11.79 1.20
CA HIS A 16 -9.77 11.50 2.62
C HIS A 16 -10.70 10.37 3.08
N SER A 17 -11.96 10.35 2.62
CA SER A 17 -12.92 9.28 2.95
C SER A 17 -12.51 7.90 2.43
N PHE A 18 -11.70 7.85 1.35
CA PHE A 18 -11.11 6.61 0.83
C PHE A 18 -9.87 6.15 1.62
N GLY A 19 -9.48 6.88 2.66
CA GLY A 19 -8.28 6.59 3.46
C GLY A 19 -6.97 7.08 2.84
N ILE A 20 -7.03 7.92 1.79
CA ILE A 20 -5.83 8.48 1.16
C ILE A 20 -5.29 9.60 2.05
N ASN A 21 -4.02 9.46 2.45
CA ASN A 21 -3.34 10.51 3.21
C ASN A 21 -2.95 11.69 2.31
N LYS A 22 -3.22 12.92 2.77
CA LYS A 22 -2.79 14.15 2.12
C LYS A 22 -1.89 14.95 3.06
N SER A 23 -0.73 15.33 2.56
CA SER A 23 0.30 16.05 3.31
C SER A 23 1.04 17.02 2.39
N LEU A 24 1.64 18.06 2.97
CA LEU A 24 2.55 18.96 2.26
C LEU A 24 3.89 18.29 1.91
N SER A 25 4.26 17.24 2.63
CA SER A 25 5.49 16.49 2.42
C SER A 25 5.21 15.02 2.20
N HIS A 26 6.06 14.40 1.38
CA HIS A 26 6.11 12.98 1.14
C HIS A 26 7.58 12.58 1.21
N VAL A 27 7.94 11.73 2.18
CA VAL A 27 9.32 11.31 2.44
C VAL A 27 9.35 9.80 2.45
N ASP A 28 10.00 9.22 1.45
CA ASP A 28 10.23 7.79 1.37
C ASP A 28 11.41 7.38 2.25
N PHE A 29 11.27 6.27 2.96
CA PHE A 29 12.37 5.61 3.67
C PHE A 29 12.28 4.11 3.47
N MET A 30 13.43 3.43 3.49
CA MET A 30 13.51 2.02 3.10
C MET A 30 13.37 1.11 4.31
N ILE A 31 12.60 0.03 4.15
CA ILE A 31 12.39 -1.02 5.18
C ILE A 31 12.70 -2.44 4.67
N GLY A 32 13.18 -2.55 3.43
CA GLY A 32 13.49 -3.83 2.81
C GLY A 32 14.72 -4.50 3.43
N SER A 33 14.67 -5.82 3.58
CA SER A 33 15.79 -6.63 4.09
C SER A 33 15.70 -8.08 3.61
N LYS A 34 16.79 -8.84 3.71
CA LYS A 34 16.84 -10.28 3.32
C LYS A 34 16.01 -11.20 4.22
N ASP A 35 15.59 -10.69 5.37
CA ASP A 35 14.76 -11.36 6.38
C ASP A 35 13.32 -10.83 6.38
N LEU A 36 12.98 -9.89 5.48
CA LEU A 36 11.64 -9.34 5.36
C LEU A 36 10.65 -10.39 4.87
N ASN A 37 9.53 -10.50 5.57
CA ASN A 37 8.37 -11.28 5.16
C ASN A 37 7.16 -10.34 5.02
N ILE A 38 6.44 -10.43 3.90
CA ILE A 38 5.22 -9.67 3.65
C ILE A 38 4.09 -10.67 3.42
N VAL A 39 3.05 -10.59 4.26
CA VAL A 39 1.81 -11.38 4.14
C VAL A 39 0.67 -10.42 3.83
N GLY A 40 -0.04 -10.66 2.74
CA GLY A 40 -1.30 -10.00 2.45
C GLY A 40 -2.46 -10.73 3.09
N GLU A 41 -3.47 -10.00 3.53
CA GLU A 41 -4.74 -10.56 4.04
C GLU A 41 -5.85 -10.19 3.05
N THR A 42 -6.65 -11.19 2.65
CA THR A 42 -7.81 -10.99 1.78
C THR A 42 -9.01 -10.49 2.59
N ILE A 43 -10.06 -10.04 1.91
CA ILE A 43 -11.29 -9.55 2.55
C ILE A 43 -11.96 -10.63 3.44
N ASP A 44 -11.82 -11.92 3.09
CA ASP A 44 -12.32 -13.06 3.86
C ASP A 44 -11.32 -13.58 4.92
N GLY A 45 -10.23 -12.84 5.18
CA GLY A 45 -9.26 -13.14 6.24
C GLY A 45 -8.23 -14.21 5.89
N LYS A 46 -8.16 -14.66 4.63
CA LYS A 46 -7.13 -15.59 4.18
C LYS A 46 -5.79 -14.87 4.03
N GLN A 47 -4.75 -15.47 4.60
CA GLN A 47 -3.38 -14.99 4.47
C GLN A 47 -2.70 -15.53 3.20
N VAL A 48 -2.04 -14.66 2.47
CA VAL A 48 -1.29 -14.95 1.24
C VAL A 48 0.13 -14.42 1.40
N GLN A 49 1.13 -15.30 1.29
CA GLN A 49 2.53 -14.88 1.31
C GLN A 49 2.85 -14.10 0.03
N ILE A 50 3.31 -12.85 0.16
CA ILE A 50 3.70 -12.01 -0.97
C ILE A 50 5.23 -11.99 -1.10
N PHE A 51 5.93 -11.68 0.00
CA PHE A 51 7.40 -11.82 0.09
C PHE A 51 7.78 -12.81 1.17
N LYS A 52 8.78 -13.64 0.91
CA LYS A 52 9.46 -14.48 1.89
C LYS A 52 10.97 -14.32 1.76
N ASP A 53 11.66 -14.14 2.89
CA ASP A 53 13.12 -13.95 2.95
C ASP A 53 13.60 -12.87 1.95
N GLY A 54 12.91 -11.72 1.97
CA GLY A 54 13.23 -10.55 1.15
C GLY A 54 12.93 -10.67 -0.34
N ASN A 55 12.31 -11.76 -0.82
CA ASN A 55 11.99 -11.98 -2.23
C ASN A 55 10.53 -12.37 -2.44
N TRP A 56 10.05 -12.27 -3.69
CA TRP A 56 8.74 -12.79 -4.08
C TRP A 56 8.59 -14.28 -3.73
N ALA A 57 7.43 -14.64 -3.21
CA ALA A 57 7.16 -16.01 -2.75
C ALA A 57 6.89 -17.02 -3.88
N PHE A 58 6.63 -16.56 -5.11
CA PHE A 58 6.26 -17.36 -6.28
C PHE A 58 6.96 -16.89 -7.55
#